data_AF-A0A8K0G6R3-F1
#
_entry.id   AF-A0A8K0G6R3-F1
#
_cell.length_a   1.000
_cell.length_b   1.000
_cell.length_c   1.000
_cell.angle_alpha   90.00
_cell.angle_beta   90.00
_cell.angle_gamma   90.00
#
_symmetry.space_group_name_H-M   'P 1'
#
loop_
_entity.id
_entity.type
_entity.pdbx_description
1 polymer ?
#
loop_
_entity_poly.entity_id
_entity_poly.type
_entity_poly.pdbx_seq_one_letter_code
_entity_poly.pdbx_strand_id
1 'polypeptide(L)'
;MYSHYKGRNTIKYLISITPSGLITFLSKSYSGRVSEKAIFSNENVIQKLDMNDSIMVDKDILIEKECNEHLIKLIRPSFLKKTYKQFSKADAERTTSIGRVRVDVEHAIQRIKIFKICQGTLQ
;
A
#
# COMPACT_ATOMS: atom_id res chain seq x y z
N MET A 1 -2.27 3.07 21.33
CA MET A 1 -1.66 4.40 21.22
C MET A 1 -2.51 5.27 20.31
N TYR A 2 -2.84 6.49 20.75
CA TYR A 2 -3.89 7.32 20.15
C TYR A 2 -3.41 7.94 18.82
N SER A 3 -4.22 7.77 17.77
CA SER A 3 -4.07 8.47 16.50
C SER A 3 -4.95 9.72 16.53
N HIS A 4 -4.32 10.90 16.58
CA HIS A 4 -5.03 12.18 16.54
C HIS A 4 -5.85 12.33 15.25
N TYR A 5 -5.29 11.89 14.11
CA TYR A 5 -5.98 11.91 12.82
C TYR A 5 -7.27 11.09 12.80
N LYS A 6 -7.33 9.97 13.53
CA LYS A 6 -8.52 9.10 13.60
C LYS A 6 -9.35 9.29 14.87
N GLY A 7 -8.93 10.16 15.79
CA GLY A 7 -9.62 10.43 17.06
C GLY A 7 -9.73 9.19 17.98
N ARG A 8 -8.89 8.17 17.81
CA ARG A 8 -8.94 6.92 18.59
C ARG A 8 -7.63 6.16 18.55
N ASN A 9 -7.49 5.17 19.44
CA ASN A 9 -6.43 4.17 19.32
C ASN A 9 -6.62 3.38 18.02
N THR A 10 -5.55 3.26 17.23
CA THR A 10 -5.56 2.51 15.99
C THR A 10 -4.44 1.48 15.95
N ILE A 11 -4.73 0.38 15.29
CA ILE A 11 -3.77 -0.65 14.89
C ILE A 11 -3.62 -0.55 13.38
N LYS A 12 -2.40 -0.75 12.88
CA LYS A 12 -2.07 -0.83 11.46
C LYS A 12 -1.69 -2.26 11.10
N TYR A 13 -2.03 -2.64 9.88
CA TYR A 13 -1.58 -3.85 9.22
C TYR A 13 -1.12 -3.47 7.82
N LEU A 14 -0.06 -4.11 7.34
CA LEU A 14 0.34 -4.09 5.95
C LEU A 14 -0.28 -5.32 5.28
N ILE A 15 -0.98 -5.07 4.17
CA ILE A 15 -1.67 -6.10 3.39
C ILE A 15 -1.17 -6.00 1.97
N SER A 16 -0.85 -7.14 1.37
CA SER A 16 -0.59 -7.22 -0.08
C SER A 16 -1.69 -8.02 -0.73
N ILE A 17 -2.09 -7.56 -1.91
CA ILE A 17 -3.09 -8.22 -2.73
C ILE A 17 -2.55 -8.44 -4.13
N THR A 18 -3.04 -9.48 -4.80
CA THR A 18 -2.86 -9.62 -6.24
C THR A 18 -3.77 -8.64 -7.00
N PRO A 19 -3.47 -8.34 -8.26
CA PRO A 19 -4.41 -7.63 -9.15
C PRO A 19 -5.74 -8.35 -9.36
N SER A 20 -5.87 -9.62 -8.98
CA SER A 20 -7.12 -10.38 -8.97
C SER A 20 -7.91 -10.27 -7.66
N GLY A 21 -7.43 -9.50 -6.68
CA GLY A 21 -8.11 -9.26 -5.41
C GLY A 21 -7.89 -10.33 -4.34
N LEU A 22 -6.92 -11.24 -4.52
CA LEU A 22 -6.54 -12.22 -3.50
C LEU A 22 -5.56 -11.59 -2.52
N ILE A 23 -5.78 -11.75 -1.22
CA ILE A 23 -4.82 -11.34 -0.19
C ILE A 23 -3.68 -12.37 -0.16
N THR A 24 -2.46 -11.94 -0.48
CA THR A 24 -1.27 -12.80 -0.52
C THR A 24 -0.36 -12.63 0.67
N PHE A 25 -0.49 -11.51 1.39
CA PHE A 25 0.32 -11.22 2.56
C PHE A 25 -0.46 -10.39 3.58
N LEU A 26 -0.24 -10.71 4.86
CA LEU A 26 -0.72 -9.96 6.01
C LEU A 26 0.40 -9.87 7.05
N SER A 27 0.73 -8.65 7.46
CA SER A 27 1.73 -8.41 8.52
C SER A 27 1.20 -8.74 9.91
N LYS A 28 2.12 -8.72 10.89
CA LYS A 28 1.74 -8.56 12.31
C LYS A 28 1.03 -7.22 12.53
N SER A 29 0.39 -7.08 13.68
CA SER A 29 -0.23 -5.82 14.10
C SER A 29 0.83 -4.81 14.55
N TYR A 30 0.65 -3.55 14.14
CA TYR A 30 1.51 -2.44 14.52
C TYR A 30 0.72 -1.33 15.18
N SER A 31 1.36 -0.59 16.08
CA SER A 31 0.79 0.64 16.63
C SER A 31 0.51 1.64 15.50
N GLY A 32 -0.60 2.37 15.59
CA GLY A 32 -1.00 3.37 14.59
C GLY A 32 0.00 4.50 14.35
N ARG A 33 1.02 4.66 15.20
CA ARG A 33 2.08 5.66 15.02
C ARG A 33 3.30 5.17 14.23
N VAL A 34 3.42 3.87 14.01
CA VAL A 34 4.53 3.31 13.23
C VAL A 34 4.37 3.74 11.77
N SER A 35 5.47 4.16 11.13
CA SER A 35 5.47 4.55 9.72
C SER A 35 5.33 3.33 8.82
N GLU A 36 4.70 3.54 7.68
CA GLU A 36 4.41 2.48 6.71
C GLU A 36 5.72 1.87 6.16
N LYS A 37 6.76 2.71 5.94
CA LYS A 37 8.11 2.26 5.61
C LYS A 37 8.69 1.33 6.68
N ALA A 38 8.57 1.70 7.97
CA ALA A 38 9.10 0.86 9.05
C ALA A 38 8.38 -0.49 9.14
N ILE A 39 7.06 -0.52 8.89
CA ILE A 39 6.32 -1.78 8.82
C ILE A 39 6.84 -2.65 7.66
N PHE A 40 7.02 -2.07 6.48
CA PHE A 40 7.52 -2.79 5.30
C PHE A 40 8.91 -3.40 5.54
N SER A 41 9.82 -2.64 6.13
CA SER A 41 11.16 -3.12 6.49
C SER A 41 11.11 -4.20 7.57
N ASN A 42 10.31 -4.02 8.63
CA ASN A 42 10.23 -4.96 9.75
C ASN A 42 9.63 -6.31 9.35
N GLU A 43 8.71 -6.33 8.39
CA GLU A 43 8.09 -7.54 7.84
C GLU A 43 8.94 -8.22 6.76
N ASN A 44 10.10 -7.64 6.41
CA ASN A 44 11.00 -8.12 5.36
C ASN A 44 10.28 -8.38 4.03
N VAL A 45 9.32 -7.53 3.67
CA VAL A 45 8.48 -7.74 2.48
C VAL A 45 9.32 -7.82 1.20
N ILE A 46 10.40 -7.03 1.13
CA ILE A 46 11.31 -7.02 -0.02
C ILE A 46 11.94 -8.39 -0.30
N GLN A 47 12.19 -9.19 0.75
CA GLN A 47 12.79 -10.53 0.63
C GLN A 47 11.79 -11.59 0.18
N LYS A 48 10.49 -11.25 0.11
CA LYS A 48 9.42 -12.13 -0.37
C LYS A 48 9.15 -11.96 -1.87
N LEU A 49 9.84 -11.02 -2.50
CA LEU A 49 9.70 -10.68 -3.90
C LEU A 49 10.92 -11.21 -4.65
N ASP A 50 10.68 -11.68 -5.87
CA ASP A 50 11.73 -12.17 -6.75
C ASP A 50 12.35 -11.02 -7.55
N MET A 51 13.56 -11.25 -8.03
CA MET A 51 14.25 -10.32 -8.91
C MET A 51 13.39 -10.04 -10.16
N ASN A 52 13.25 -8.76 -10.52
CA ASN A 52 12.39 -8.27 -11.61
C ASN A 52 10.88 -8.26 -11.33
N ASP A 53 10.44 -8.56 -10.09
CA ASP A 53 9.05 -8.36 -9.70
C ASP A 53 8.65 -6.89 -9.75
N SER A 54 7.34 -6.66 -9.82
CA SER A 54 6.75 -5.33 -9.77
C SER A 54 5.78 -5.22 -8.60
N ILE A 55 5.94 -4.18 -7.78
CA ILE A 55 5.01 -3.91 -6.68
C ILE A 55 4.40 -2.52 -6.81
N MET A 56 3.09 -2.46 -6.55
CA MET A 56 2.38 -1.19 -6.41
C MET A 56 2.18 -0.88 -4.94
N VAL A 57 2.59 0.31 -4.51
CA VAL A 57 2.45 0.76 -3.11
C VAL A 57 1.70 2.07 -3.01
N ASP A 58 1.09 2.31 -1.85
CA ASP A 58 0.54 3.62 -1.51
C ASP A 58 1.64 4.67 -1.45
N LYS A 59 1.28 5.93 -1.68
CA LYS A 59 2.17 7.08 -1.75
C LYS A 59 3.06 7.23 -0.50
N ASP A 60 2.52 6.91 0.67
CA ASP A 60 3.19 7.12 1.95
C ASP A 60 4.22 6.02 2.26
N ILE A 61 4.34 4.98 1.41
CA ILE A 61 5.34 3.91 1.52
C ILE A 61 6.59 4.27 0.71
N LEU A 62 7.56 4.91 1.39
CA LEU A 62 8.82 5.38 0.81
C LEU A 62 9.91 4.29 0.79
N ILE A 63 9.90 3.43 -0.24
CA ILE A 63 10.78 2.24 -0.37
C ILE A 63 11.59 2.22 -1.68
N GLU A 64 11.81 3.36 -2.32
CA GLU A 64 12.52 3.43 -3.61
C GLU A 64 13.92 2.82 -3.56
N LYS A 65 14.66 3.07 -2.47
CA LYS A 65 16.03 2.59 -2.32
C LYS A 65 16.06 1.06 -2.22
N GLU A 66 15.20 0.53 -1.36
CA GLU A 66 15.04 -0.90 -1.13
C GLU A 66 14.63 -1.64 -2.42
N CYS A 67 13.71 -1.08 -3.20
CA CYS A 67 13.32 -1.67 -4.48
C CYS A 67 14.47 -1.65 -5.50
N ASN A 68 15.22 -0.56 -5.59
CA ASN A 68 16.34 -0.44 -6.54
C ASN A 68 17.48 -1.41 -6.22
N GLU A 69 17.81 -1.59 -4.93
CA GLU A 69 18.85 -2.53 -4.48
C GLU A 69 18.51 -3.99 -4.81
N HIS A 70 17.23 -4.33 -4.87
CA HIS A 70 16.73 -5.68 -5.14
C HIS A 70 16.22 -5.89 -6.58
N LEU A 71 16.42 -4.91 -7.47
CA LEU A 71 15.94 -4.95 -8.87
C LEU A 71 14.41 -5.17 -8.98
N ILE A 72 13.66 -4.56 -8.06
CA ILE A 72 12.20 -4.60 -8.02
C ILE A 72 11.65 -3.31 -8.61
N LYS A 73 10.68 -3.43 -9.51
CA LYS A 73 10.03 -2.28 -10.13
C LYS A 73 8.95 -1.72 -9.21
N LEU A 74 9.19 -0.52 -8.69
CA LEU A 74 8.22 0.20 -7.88
C LEU A 74 7.21 0.95 -8.76
N ILE A 75 5.92 0.71 -8.53
CA ILE A 75 4.81 1.40 -9.16
C ILE A 75 4.10 2.24 -8.09
N ARG A 76 3.89 3.52 -8.38
CA ARG A 76 3.05 4.38 -7.55
C ARG A 76 1.92 4.99 -8.38
N PRO A 77 0.70 5.06 -7.83
CA PRO A 77 -0.37 5.85 -8.41
C PRO A 77 0.11 7.29 -8.63
N SER A 78 0.05 7.75 -9.88
CA SER A 78 0.41 9.11 -10.24
C SER A 78 -0.62 10.08 -9.67
N PHE A 79 -0.13 11.10 -8.97
CA PHE A 79 -0.90 12.30 -8.67
C PHE A 79 -0.41 13.42 -9.57
N LEU A 80 -1.32 14.23 -10.10
CA LEU A 80 -1.01 15.41 -10.90
C LEU A 80 0.04 16.27 -10.17
N LYS A 81 1.27 16.29 -10.67
CA LYS A 81 2.25 17.29 -10.25
C LYS A 81 1.74 18.63 -10.78
N LYS A 82 1.64 19.64 -9.90
CA LYS A 82 1.17 21.01 -10.25
C LYS A 82 1.87 21.61 -11.48
N THR A 83 3.05 21.10 -11.84
CA THR A 83 3.91 21.54 -12.94
C THR A 83 3.42 21.14 -14.34
N TYR A 84 2.63 20.07 -14.49
CA TYR A 84 2.15 19.61 -15.81
C TYR A 84 0.64 19.88 -15.94
N LYS A 85 0.25 20.75 -16.88
CA LYS A 85 -1.16 21.13 -17.09
C LYS A 85 -2.03 20.02 -17.70
N GLN A 86 -1.46 19.08 -18.45
CA GLN A 86 -2.18 17.98 -19.11
C GLN A 86 -1.29 16.72 -19.24
N PHE A 87 -1.88 15.53 -19.10
CA PHE A 87 -1.21 14.26 -19.38
C PHE A 87 -1.10 14.02 -20.90
N SER A 88 -0.03 13.35 -21.34
CA SER A 88 -0.04 12.74 -22.68
C SER A 88 -1.06 11.59 -22.72
N LYS A 89 -1.49 11.19 -23.92
CA LYS A 89 -2.43 10.05 -24.08
C LYS A 89 -1.89 8.77 -23.43
N ALA A 90 -0.59 8.49 -23.63
CA ALA A 90 0.06 7.31 -23.05
C ALA A 90 0.14 7.38 -21.51
N ASP A 91 0.43 8.56 -20.95
CA ASP A 91 0.48 8.74 -19.49
C ASP A 91 -0.91 8.63 -18.85
N ALA A 92 -1.95 9.12 -19.55
CA ALA A 92 -3.33 9.01 -19.13
C ALA A 92 -3.77 7.54 -19.07
N GLU A 93 -3.51 6.77 -20.13
CA GLU A 93 -3.82 5.33 -20.18
C GLU A 93 -3.12 4.54 -19.06
N ARG A 94 -1.84 4.82 -18.82
CA ARG A 94 -1.08 4.19 -17.73
C ARG A 94 -1.63 4.56 -16.36
N THR A 95 -1.95 5.83 -16.15
CA THR A 95 -2.55 6.32 -14.89
C THR A 95 -3.92 5.68 -14.65
N THR A 96 -4.75 5.56 -15.69
CA THR A 96 -6.04 4.87 -15.61
C THR A 96 -5.86 3.39 -15.28
N SER A 97 -4.91 2.70 -15.90
CA SER A 97 -4.61 1.29 -15.61
C SER A 97 -4.18 1.10 -14.14
N ILE A 98 -3.25 1.92 -13.65
CA ILE A 98 -2.81 1.89 -12.24
C ILE A 98 -3.99 2.23 -11.30
N GLY A 99 -4.82 3.20 -11.67
CA GLY A 99 -6.02 3.55 -10.92
C GLY A 99 -7.01 2.40 -10.81
N ARG A 100 -7.22 1.61 -11.88
CA ARG A 100 -8.09 0.42 -11.86
C ARG A 100 -7.58 -0.63 -10.87
N VAL A 101 -6.29 -0.98 -10.92
CA VAL A 101 -5.70 -1.96 -9.98
C VAL A 101 -5.78 -1.45 -8.53
N ARG A 102 -5.66 -0.15 -8.31
CA ARG A 102 -5.80 0.45 -6.97
C ARG A 102 -7.21 0.26 -6.39
N VAL A 103 -8.24 0.22 -7.21
CA VAL A 103 -9.62 -0.02 -6.76
C VAL A 103 -9.76 -1.41 -6.12
N ASP A 104 -9.04 -2.42 -6.62
CA ASP A 104 -9.06 -3.76 -6.00
C ASP A 104 -8.50 -3.75 -4.57
N VAL A 105 -7.48 -2.92 -4.32
CA VAL A 105 -6.91 -2.71 -2.97
C VAL A 105 -7.96 -2.08 -2.06
N GLU A 106 -8.66 -1.05 -2.55
CA GLU A 106 -9.69 -0.35 -1.80
C GLU A 106 -10.88 -1.28 -1.47
N HIS A 107 -11.29 -2.14 -2.41
CA HIS A 107 -12.32 -3.16 -2.19
C HIS A 107 -11.90 -4.20 -1.14
N ALA A 108 -10.66 -4.68 -1.17
CA ALA A 108 -10.15 -5.62 -0.17
C ALA A 108 -10.19 -5.01 1.24
N ILE A 109 -9.70 -3.78 1.38
CA ILE A 109 -9.75 -3.02 2.65
C ILE A 109 -11.19 -2.78 3.09
N GLN A 110 -12.09 -2.48 2.15
CA GLN A 110 -13.51 -2.27 2.45
C GLN A 110 -14.16 -3.54 3.00
N ARG A 111 -13.90 -4.72 2.40
CA ARG A 111 -14.40 -6.01 2.91
C ARG A 111 -13.96 -6.26 4.34
N ILE A 112 -12.68 -6.04 4.65
CA ILE A 112 -12.14 -6.20 6.02
C ILE A 112 -12.90 -5.32 7.02
N LYS A 113 -13.24 -4.09 6.64
CA LYS A 113 -14.03 -3.17 7.46
C LYS A 113 -15.48 -3.62 7.62
N ILE A 114 -16.13 -4.06 6.54
CA ILE A 114 -17.52 -4.54 6.55
C ILE A 114 -17.67 -5.76 7.47
N PHE A 115 -16.75 -6.72 7.37
CA PHE A 115 -16.75 -7.91 8.20
C PHE A 115 -16.26 -7.67 9.64
N LYS A 116 -15.93 -6.42 9.99
CA LYS A 116 -15.53 -6.01 11.35
C LYS A 116 -14.35 -6.83 11.91
N ILE A 117 -13.48 -7.35 11.04
CA ILE A 117 -12.36 -8.22 11.41
C ILE A 117 -11.41 -7.54 12.42
N CYS A 118 -11.29 -6.22 12.32
CA CYS A 118 -10.45 -5.40 13.20
C CYS A 118 -11.27 -4.55 14.20
N GLN A 119 -12.53 -4.88 14.48
CA GLN A 119 -13.32 -4.23 15.53
C GLN A 119 -13.26 -5.06 16.81
N GLY A 120 -12.54 -4.54 17.80
CA GLY A 120 -12.46 -5.12 19.14
C GLY A 120 -11.65 -4.22 20.06
N THR A 121 -11.86 -4.39 21.35
CA THR A 121 -11.01 -3.77 22.38
C THR A 121 -9.73 -4.60 22.46
N LEU A 122 -8.57 -3.94 22.41
CA LEU A 122 -7.32 -4.57 22.83
C LEU A 122 -7.46 -4.88 24.31
N GLN A 123 -7.59 -6.17 24.65
CA GLN A 123 -7.52 -6.64 26.04
C GLN A 123 -6.06 -6.70 26.49
#